data_AF-A0A8T4Z7H5-F1
#
_entry.id   AF-A0A8T4Z7H5-F1
#
_cell.length_a   1.000
_cell.length_b   1.000
_cell.length_c   1.000
_cell.angle_alpha   90.00
_cell.angle_beta   90.00
_cell.angle_gamma   90.00
#
_symmetry.space_group_name_H-M   'P 1'
#
loop_
_entity.id
_entity.type
_entity.pdbx_description
1 polymer ?
#
loop_
_entity_poly.entity_id
_entity_poly.type
_entity_poly.pdbx_seq_one_letter_code
_entity_poly.pdbx_strand_id
1 'polypeptide(L)'
;MGEGKPGVDFMPSIALVYDRMTPDEGELFLTAKERNVSLIPIFLKSPSPEAFNSDLKNFQVAINRCESRWRAMQASSMLEGLGKRVINPSGVEALCGSKIETAKIWMKNGLDVPKWVFVPFPKAQDGLWKERVLTQMEEGLSYPLVLKPTHGSWGKGVQKINSREELLAAIQEPQASSINPDGFFA
;
A
#
# COMPACT_ATOMS: atom_id res chain seq x y z
N MET A 1 -14.92 8.09 -56.52
CA MET A 1 -13.69 7.84 -55.75
C MET A 1 -13.86 8.60 -54.45
N GLY A 2 -14.34 7.94 -53.40
CA GLY A 2 -14.60 8.57 -52.10
C GLY A 2 -13.34 8.53 -51.25
N GLU A 3 -12.88 9.69 -50.82
CA GLU A 3 -11.77 9.85 -49.89
C GLU A 3 -12.11 9.17 -48.55
N GLY A 4 -11.30 8.18 -48.19
CA GLY A 4 -11.37 7.54 -46.88
C GLY A 4 -10.98 8.55 -45.82
N LYS A 5 -11.88 8.82 -44.87
CA LYS A 5 -11.56 9.57 -43.65
C LYS A 5 -10.33 8.91 -42.99
N PRO A 6 -9.29 9.68 -42.62
CA PRO A 6 -8.19 9.11 -41.85
C PRO A 6 -8.79 8.52 -40.57
N GLY A 7 -8.49 7.24 -40.34
CA GLY A 7 -8.87 6.56 -39.11
C GLY A 7 -8.43 7.42 -37.94
N VAL A 8 -9.36 7.66 -37.01
CA VAL A 8 -9.03 8.34 -35.76
C VAL A 8 -7.90 7.55 -35.12
N ASP A 9 -6.69 8.12 -35.12
CA ASP A 9 -5.55 7.54 -34.42
C ASP A 9 -6.00 7.32 -32.98
N PHE A 10 -6.23 6.06 -32.64
CA PHE A 10 -6.66 5.67 -31.31
C PHE A 10 -5.43 5.82 -30.40
N MET A 11 -5.12 7.06 -29.98
CA MET A 11 -4.12 7.27 -28.95
C MET A 11 -4.62 6.52 -27.70
N PRO A 12 -3.90 5.49 -27.23
CA PRO A 12 -4.31 4.79 -26.02
C PRO A 12 -4.21 5.77 -24.87
N SER A 13 -5.36 6.23 -24.42
CA SER A 13 -5.50 7.09 -23.28
C SER A 13 -5.37 6.27 -21.99
N ILE A 14 -4.43 6.65 -21.15
CA ILE A 14 -4.16 6.05 -19.85
C ILE A 14 -4.54 7.07 -18.78
N ALA A 15 -5.28 6.66 -17.76
CA ALA A 15 -5.52 7.54 -16.62
C ALA A 15 -4.32 7.56 -15.68
N LEU A 16 -3.93 8.75 -15.21
CA LEU A 16 -3.04 8.91 -14.07
C LEU A 16 -3.88 9.34 -12.87
N VAL A 17 -4.10 8.43 -11.93
CA VAL A 17 -4.90 8.67 -10.72
C VAL A 17 -3.95 9.06 -9.60
N TYR A 18 -4.10 10.25 -9.05
CA TYR A 18 -3.21 10.77 -8.01
C TYR A 18 -3.99 11.62 -7.03
N ASP A 19 -3.46 11.77 -5.83
CA ASP A 19 -4.12 12.48 -4.75
C ASP A 19 -3.28 13.63 -4.16
N ARG A 20 -2.06 13.75 -4.67
CA ARG A 20 -1.10 14.82 -4.49
C ARG A 20 -0.19 14.85 -5.71
N MET A 21 0.18 16.04 -6.17
CA MET A 21 1.17 16.19 -7.24
C MET A 21 2.56 16.24 -6.61
N THR A 22 3.42 15.29 -6.95
CA THR A 22 4.84 15.27 -6.57
C THR A 22 5.73 15.26 -7.82
N PRO A 23 7.06 15.40 -7.69
CA PRO A 23 7.96 15.27 -8.84
C PRO A 23 7.77 13.95 -9.60
N ASP A 24 7.50 12.83 -8.92
CA ASP A 24 7.25 11.54 -9.53
C ASP A 24 6.06 11.57 -10.51
N GLU A 25 4.94 12.21 -10.15
CA GLU A 25 3.79 12.36 -11.06
C GLU A 25 4.12 13.33 -12.21
N GLY A 26 4.91 14.38 -11.93
CA GLY A 26 5.40 15.31 -12.95
C GLY A 26 6.23 14.61 -14.03
N GLU A 27 7.16 13.74 -13.63
CA GLU A 27 7.98 12.93 -14.52
C GLU A 27 7.15 11.98 -15.38
N LEU A 28 6.05 11.43 -14.84
CA LEU A 28 5.12 10.61 -15.63
C LEU A 28 4.44 11.41 -16.75
N PHE A 29 4.03 12.65 -16.48
CA PHE A 29 3.48 13.53 -17.52
C PHE A 29 4.52 13.91 -18.58
N LEU A 30 5.75 14.24 -18.17
CA LEU A 30 6.84 14.54 -19.08
C LEU A 30 7.16 13.34 -19.97
N THR A 31 7.33 12.17 -19.38
CA THR A 31 7.59 10.91 -20.09
C THR A 31 6.46 10.58 -21.06
N ALA A 32 5.19 10.77 -20.67
CA ALA A 32 4.06 10.53 -21.54
C ALA A 32 4.06 11.46 -22.76
N LYS A 33 4.40 12.74 -22.58
CA LYS A 33 4.55 13.70 -23.67
C LYS A 33 5.66 13.29 -24.64
N GLU A 34 6.83 12.90 -24.11
CA GLU A 34 7.96 12.42 -24.93
C GLU A 34 7.64 11.15 -25.71
N ARG A 35 6.80 10.27 -25.12
CA ARG A 35 6.39 8.99 -25.71
C ARG A 35 5.14 9.09 -26.58
N ASN A 36 4.55 10.28 -26.76
CA ASN A 36 3.27 10.48 -27.44
C ASN A 36 2.13 9.61 -26.87
N VAL A 37 2.09 9.46 -25.54
CA VAL A 37 1.01 8.76 -24.81
C VAL A 37 0.09 9.81 -24.19
N SER A 38 -1.22 9.64 -24.39
CA SER A 38 -2.22 10.52 -23.76
C SER A 38 -2.43 10.09 -22.30
N LEU A 39 -1.99 10.91 -21.35
CA LEU A 39 -2.30 10.75 -19.93
C LEU A 39 -3.47 11.64 -19.52
N ILE A 40 -4.55 11.01 -19.05
CA ILE A 40 -5.72 11.69 -18.49
C ILE A 40 -5.49 11.88 -16.98
N PRO A 41 -5.30 13.12 -16.49
CA PRO A 41 -5.12 13.37 -15.07
C PRO A 41 -6.45 13.16 -14.32
N ILE A 42 -6.43 12.32 -13.29
CA ILE A 42 -7.57 12.13 -12.37
C ILE A 42 -7.11 12.46 -10.96
N PHE A 43 -7.48 13.65 -10.48
CA PHE A 43 -7.14 14.09 -9.14
C PHE A 43 -8.17 13.61 -8.11
N LEU A 44 -7.81 12.62 -7.29
CA LEU A 44 -8.71 11.89 -6.42
C LEU A 44 -8.59 12.33 -4.95
N LYS A 45 -9.45 13.27 -4.52
CA LYS A 45 -9.55 13.63 -3.10
C LYS A 45 -10.37 12.63 -2.29
N SER A 46 -11.53 12.26 -2.82
CA SER A 46 -12.48 11.35 -2.18
C SER A 46 -12.89 10.27 -3.20
N PRO A 47 -12.53 9.00 -2.97
CA PRO A 47 -12.99 7.90 -3.81
C PRO A 47 -14.50 7.77 -3.77
N SER A 48 -15.16 7.98 -4.92
CA SER A 48 -16.59 7.75 -5.13
C SER A 48 -16.83 7.38 -6.59
N PRO A 49 -17.96 6.74 -6.94
CA PRO A 49 -18.26 6.44 -8.34
C PRO A 49 -18.25 7.69 -9.23
N GLU A 50 -18.71 8.82 -8.68
CA GLU A 50 -18.77 10.12 -9.35
C GLU A 50 -17.37 10.73 -9.55
N ALA A 51 -16.40 10.39 -8.70
CA ALA A 51 -15.03 10.90 -8.78
C ALA A 51 -14.31 10.47 -10.07
N PHE A 52 -14.79 9.43 -10.75
CA PHE A 52 -14.23 8.95 -12.01
C PHE A 52 -15.01 9.43 -13.25
N ASN A 53 -16.18 10.06 -13.06
CA ASN A 53 -17.08 10.74 -14.01
C ASN A 53 -17.08 10.23 -15.49
N SER A 54 -17.42 11.08 -16.47
CA SER A 54 -17.51 10.72 -17.89
C SER A 54 -16.19 10.23 -18.51
N ASP A 55 -15.07 10.48 -17.84
CA ASP A 55 -13.73 10.10 -18.30
C ASP A 55 -13.46 8.59 -18.25
N LEU A 56 -14.29 7.82 -17.53
CA LEU A 56 -14.21 6.36 -17.55
C LEU A 56 -14.28 5.77 -18.96
N LYS A 57 -15.00 6.41 -19.90
CA LYS A 57 -15.04 5.93 -21.30
C LYS A 57 -13.76 6.22 -22.06
N ASN A 58 -12.97 7.16 -21.56
CA ASN A 58 -11.82 7.70 -22.26
C ASN A 58 -10.53 6.93 -21.97
N PHE A 59 -10.52 5.93 -21.09
CA PHE A 59 -9.34 5.09 -20.85
C PHE A 59 -9.70 3.63 -20.55
N GLN A 60 -8.74 2.71 -20.75
CA GLN A 60 -8.88 1.30 -20.35
C GLN A 60 -7.86 0.89 -19.26
N VAL A 61 -6.79 1.66 -19.11
CA VAL A 61 -5.73 1.43 -18.14
C VAL A 61 -5.61 2.65 -17.23
N ALA A 62 -5.43 2.42 -15.93
CA ALA A 62 -5.15 3.46 -14.95
C ALA A 62 -3.83 3.16 -14.22
N ILE A 63 -2.97 4.15 -14.10
CA ILE A 63 -1.81 4.16 -13.22
C ILE A 63 -2.22 4.84 -11.92
N ASN A 64 -2.20 4.10 -10.83
CA ASN A 64 -2.54 4.58 -9.50
C ASN A 64 -1.28 5.07 -8.78
N ARG A 65 -1.30 6.36 -8.44
CA ARG A 65 -0.23 7.13 -7.81
C ARG A 65 -0.71 7.84 -6.55
N CYS A 66 -1.82 7.40 -5.96
CA CYS A 66 -2.26 7.96 -4.69
C CYS A 66 -1.22 7.66 -3.58
N GLU A 67 -0.78 8.70 -2.88
CA GLU A 67 0.13 8.61 -1.74
C GLU A 67 -0.60 8.04 -0.51
N SER A 68 -1.88 8.37 -0.34
CA SER A 68 -2.71 7.77 0.71
C SER A 68 -3.02 6.32 0.37
N ARG A 69 -2.54 5.39 1.21
CA ARG A 69 -2.84 3.96 1.09
C ARG A 69 -4.34 3.68 0.96
N TRP A 70 -5.17 4.35 1.77
CA TRP A 70 -6.61 4.14 1.72
C TRP A 70 -7.19 4.59 0.36
N ARG A 71 -6.77 5.74 -0.16
CA ARG A 71 -7.21 6.21 -1.48
C ARG A 71 -6.70 5.32 -2.60
N ALA A 72 -5.44 4.88 -2.54
CA ALA A 72 -4.87 3.94 -3.49
C ALA A 72 -5.68 2.64 -3.55
N MET A 73 -5.94 2.03 -2.39
CA MET A 73 -6.76 0.81 -2.28
C MET A 73 -8.15 0.98 -2.88
N GLN A 74 -8.86 2.04 -2.46
CA GLN A 74 -10.22 2.30 -2.94
C GLN A 74 -10.23 2.60 -4.44
N ALA A 75 -9.28 3.39 -4.94
CA ALA A 75 -9.19 3.71 -6.36
C ALA A 75 -8.99 2.46 -7.22
N SER A 76 -8.02 1.60 -6.86
CA SER A 76 -7.78 0.36 -7.59
C SER A 76 -9.00 -0.55 -7.56
N SER A 77 -9.58 -0.79 -6.38
CA SER A 77 -10.76 -1.66 -6.23
C SER A 77 -11.96 -1.17 -7.03
N MET A 78 -12.24 0.14 -7.01
CA MET A 78 -13.36 0.73 -7.75
C MET A 78 -13.14 0.66 -9.26
N LEU A 79 -11.95 1.02 -9.75
CA LEU A 79 -11.63 0.99 -11.17
C LEU A 79 -11.65 -0.44 -11.72
N GLU A 80 -11.17 -1.42 -10.96
CA GLU A 80 -11.29 -2.84 -11.32
C GLU A 80 -12.76 -3.28 -11.40
N GLY A 81 -13.59 -2.88 -10.44
CA GLY A 81 -15.04 -3.13 -10.48
C GLY A 81 -15.74 -2.50 -11.69
N LEU A 82 -15.16 -1.45 -12.26
CA LEU A 82 -15.59 -0.79 -13.50
C LEU A 82 -14.96 -1.39 -14.76
N GLY A 83 -14.27 -2.54 -14.64
CA GLY A 83 -13.64 -3.25 -15.74
C GLY A 83 -12.34 -2.62 -16.25
N LYS A 84 -11.72 -1.70 -15.49
CA LYS A 84 -10.45 -1.09 -15.85
C LYS A 84 -9.28 -1.95 -15.38
N ARG A 85 -8.21 -1.94 -16.17
CA ARG A 85 -6.92 -2.47 -15.73
C ARG A 85 -6.22 -1.41 -14.89
N VAL A 86 -5.81 -1.75 -13.67
CA VAL A 86 -5.13 -0.80 -12.76
C VAL A 86 -3.69 -1.26 -12.50
N ILE A 87 -2.79 -0.29 -12.43
CA ILE A 87 -1.37 -0.47 -12.09
C ILE A 87 -1.11 0.36 -10.81
N ASN A 88 -0.93 -0.22 -9.63
CA ASN A 88 -1.07 -1.64 -9.31
C ASN A 88 -2.54 -2.04 -9.03
N PRO A 89 -2.90 -3.31 -9.29
CA PRO A 89 -4.23 -3.82 -8.96
C PRO A 89 -4.45 -3.87 -7.44
N SER A 90 -5.72 -3.86 -6.99
CA SER A 90 -6.07 -3.79 -5.57
C SER A 90 -5.49 -4.95 -4.75
N GLY A 91 -5.40 -6.15 -5.34
CA GLY A 91 -4.77 -7.31 -4.71
C GLY A 91 -3.28 -7.10 -4.43
N VAL A 92 -2.55 -6.41 -5.32
CA VAL A 92 -1.14 -6.07 -5.12
C VAL A 92 -1.00 -4.96 -4.07
N GLU A 93 -1.87 -3.94 -4.11
CA GLU A 93 -1.92 -2.91 -3.06
C GLU A 93 -2.18 -3.51 -1.67
N ALA A 94 -3.02 -4.55 -1.59
CA ALA A 94 -3.35 -5.21 -0.32
C ALA A 94 -2.16 -6.01 0.20
N LEU A 95 -1.52 -6.77 -0.67
CA LEU A 95 -0.34 -7.57 -0.40
C LEU A 95 0.83 -6.69 0.05
N CYS A 96 1.25 -5.74 -0.79
CA CYS A 96 2.41 -4.87 -0.55
C CYS A 96 2.17 -3.88 0.59
N GLY A 97 0.91 -3.54 0.87
CA GLY A 97 0.55 -2.67 1.99
C GLY A 97 0.79 -3.30 3.37
N SER A 98 0.83 -4.64 3.45
CA SER A 98 1.07 -5.38 4.69
C SER A 98 2.44 -6.06 4.66
N LYS A 99 3.30 -5.69 5.62
CA LYS A 99 4.64 -6.30 5.73
C LYS A 99 4.56 -7.78 6.09
N ILE A 100 3.53 -8.20 6.83
CA ILE A 100 3.31 -9.60 7.21
C ILE A 100 2.89 -10.42 5.99
N GLU A 101 1.91 -9.93 5.21
CA GLU A 101 1.45 -10.66 4.03
C GLU A 101 2.53 -10.73 2.96
N THR A 102 3.33 -9.66 2.82
CA THR A 102 4.53 -9.65 1.97
C THR A 102 5.56 -10.69 2.43
N ALA A 103 5.87 -10.76 3.73
CA ALA A 103 6.81 -11.76 4.25
C ALA A 103 6.31 -13.19 4.03
N LYS A 104 5.01 -13.45 4.28
CA LYS A 104 4.38 -14.76 4.06
C LYS A 104 4.46 -15.20 2.59
N ILE A 105 4.15 -14.31 1.64
CA ILE A 105 4.19 -14.68 0.21
C ILE A 105 5.62 -14.94 -0.26
N TRP A 106 6.61 -14.19 0.25
CA TRP A 106 8.02 -14.43 -0.03
C TRP A 106 8.47 -15.79 0.50
N MET A 107 8.21 -16.08 1.77
CA MET A 107 8.52 -17.39 2.37
C MET A 107 7.85 -18.55 1.62
N LYS A 108 6.58 -18.40 1.24
CA LYS A 108 5.83 -19.42 0.47
C LYS A 108 6.49 -19.73 -0.88
N ASN A 109 7.17 -18.75 -1.49
CA ASN A 109 7.87 -18.90 -2.76
C ASN A 109 9.37 -19.19 -2.59
N GLY A 110 9.83 -19.55 -1.39
CA GLY A 110 11.23 -19.89 -1.13
C GLY A 110 12.18 -18.70 -1.14
N LEU A 111 11.67 -17.48 -0.96
CA LEU A 111 12.49 -16.29 -0.78
C LEU A 111 12.79 -16.07 0.69
N ASP A 112 14.05 -15.76 0.99
CA ASP A 112 14.50 -15.46 2.33
C ASP A 112 13.93 -14.14 2.83
N VAL A 113 13.49 -14.14 4.09
CA VAL A 113 13.05 -12.96 4.82
C VAL A 113 13.74 -12.94 6.19
N PRO A 114 13.95 -11.77 6.81
CA PRO A 114 14.40 -11.72 8.20
C PRO A 114 13.46 -12.56 9.08
N LYS A 115 14.03 -13.31 10.03
CA LYS A 115 13.23 -14.01 11.04
C LYS A 115 12.32 -12.98 11.72
N TRP A 116 11.05 -13.32 11.86
CA TRP A 116 10.05 -12.40 12.38
C TRP A 116 9.08 -13.08 13.33
N VAL A 117 8.52 -12.29 14.23
CA VAL A 117 7.47 -12.68 15.17
C VAL A 117 6.33 -11.68 15.05
N PHE A 118 5.10 -12.19 15.03
CA PHE A 118 3.90 -11.36 15.11
C PHE A 118 3.07 -11.78 16.32
N VAL A 119 2.74 -10.80 17.17
CA VAL A 119 1.84 -11.00 18.30
C VAL A 119 0.63 -10.08 18.10
N PRO A 120 -0.58 -10.63 17.89
CA PRO A 120 -1.78 -9.82 17.67
C PRO A 120 -2.10 -8.99 18.92
N PHE A 121 -2.76 -7.85 18.73
CA PHE A 121 -3.20 -7.05 19.87
C PHE A 121 -4.09 -7.86 20.81
N PRO A 122 -3.93 -7.69 22.13
CA PRO A 122 -4.70 -8.45 23.11
C PRO A 122 -6.19 -8.09 23.00
N LYS A 123 -7.06 -9.10 23.04
CA LYS A 123 -8.52 -8.90 23.11
C LYS A 123 -8.96 -8.34 24.48
N ALA A 124 -8.19 -8.61 25.53
CA ALA A 124 -8.38 -8.09 26.88
C ALA A 124 -7.02 -7.75 27.49
N GLN A 125 -6.91 -6.56 28.08
CA GLN A 125 -5.70 -6.10 28.75
C GLN A 125 -5.66 -6.64 30.19
N ASP A 126 -5.38 -7.94 30.36
CA ASP A 126 -5.08 -8.51 31.68
C ASP A 126 -3.64 -8.19 32.14
N GLY A 127 -3.25 -8.50 33.37
CA GLY A 127 -1.86 -8.26 33.82
C GLY A 127 -0.82 -9.12 33.09
N LEU A 128 -1.24 -10.20 32.40
CA LEU A 128 -0.36 -11.25 31.89
C LEU A 128 -0.04 -11.11 30.39
N TRP A 129 -0.78 -10.29 29.63
CA TRP A 129 -0.54 -10.18 28.19
C TRP A 129 0.84 -9.60 27.87
N LYS A 130 1.37 -8.67 28.67
CA LYS A 130 2.70 -8.08 28.43
C LYS A 130 3.79 -9.15 28.50
N GLU A 131 3.77 -9.96 29.56
CA GLU A 131 4.68 -11.09 29.69
C GLU A 131 4.55 -12.08 28.52
N ARG A 132 3.31 -12.37 28.07
CA ARG A 132 3.10 -13.23 26.89
C ARG A 132 3.73 -12.65 25.62
N VAL A 133 3.60 -11.34 25.38
CA VAL A 133 4.23 -10.67 24.22
C VAL A 133 5.75 -10.72 24.35
N LEU A 134 6.31 -10.40 25.53
CA LEU A 134 7.76 -10.43 25.78
C LEU A 134 8.34 -11.83 25.52
N THR A 135 7.74 -12.86 26.15
CA THR A 135 8.18 -14.24 25.99
C THR A 135 8.13 -14.69 24.53
N GLN A 136 7.03 -14.43 23.81
CA GLN A 136 6.92 -14.83 22.39
C GLN A 136 7.96 -14.11 21.51
N MET A 137 8.24 -12.84 21.79
CA MET A 137 9.27 -12.10 21.05
C MET A 137 10.68 -12.63 21.33
N GLU A 138 11.03 -12.91 22.58
CA GLU A 138 12.37 -13.38 22.98
C GLU A 138 12.62 -14.86 22.65
N GLU A 139 11.60 -15.71 22.61
CA GLU A 139 11.70 -17.08 22.08
C GLU A 139 11.98 -17.08 20.57
N GLY A 140 11.44 -16.08 19.86
CA GLY A 140 11.58 -15.96 18.43
C GLY A 140 12.80 -15.14 17.98
N LEU A 141 13.23 -14.14 18.73
CA LEU A 141 14.22 -13.15 18.30
C LEU A 141 15.21 -12.83 19.43
N SER A 142 16.36 -12.28 19.06
CA SER A 142 17.38 -11.81 20.00
C SER A 142 17.54 -10.30 19.91
N TYR A 143 17.95 -9.67 21.02
CA TYR A 143 18.31 -8.26 21.01
C TYR A 143 19.66 -8.02 20.30
N PRO A 144 19.82 -6.90 19.58
CA PRO A 144 18.78 -5.91 19.28
C PRO A 144 17.77 -6.45 18.25
N LEU A 145 16.47 -6.19 18.48
CA LEU A 145 15.39 -6.50 17.55
C LEU A 145 14.81 -5.22 16.94
N VAL A 146 14.06 -5.36 15.86
CA VAL A 146 13.37 -4.25 15.20
C VAL A 146 11.87 -4.42 15.38
N LEU A 147 11.22 -3.54 16.14
CA LEU A 147 9.77 -3.50 16.25
C LEU A 147 9.22 -2.54 15.20
N LYS A 148 8.19 -2.94 14.44
CA LYS A 148 7.59 -2.11 13.40
C LYS A 148 6.09 -2.36 13.25
N PRO A 149 5.32 -1.38 12.78
CA PRO A 149 3.90 -1.56 12.49
C PRO A 149 3.69 -2.47 11.26
N THR A 150 2.56 -3.21 11.24
CA THR A 150 2.22 -4.12 10.13
C THR A 150 2.05 -3.38 8.81
N HIS A 151 1.54 -2.14 8.86
CA HIS A 151 1.39 -1.24 7.74
C HIS A 151 2.23 0.04 7.96
N GLY A 152 2.19 0.96 7.00
CA GLY A 152 2.89 2.25 7.08
C GLY A 152 4.18 2.30 6.27
N SER A 153 4.49 3.51 5.82
CA SER A 153 5.61 3.87 4.95
C SER A 153 6.52 4.92 5.64
N TRP A 154 7.64 5.26 5.01
CA TRP A 154 8.64 6.23 5.49
C TRP A 154 9.23 5.93 6.88
N GLY A 155 9.34 4.65 7.24
CA GLY A 155 9.91 4.23 8.53
C GLY A 155 9.09 4.62 9.75
N LYS A 156 7.87 5.13 9.57
CA LYS A 156 7.02 5.57 10.69
C LYS A 156 6.72 4.40 11.63
N GLY A 157 7.06 4.57 12.90
CA GLY A 157 6.83 3.56 13.94
C GLY A 157 7.85 2.42 13.98
N VAL A 158 8.91 2.45 13.16
CA VAL A 158 10.02 1.49 13.24
C VAL A 158 10.94 1.87 14.40
N GLN A 159 11.22 0.92 15.27
CA GLN A 159 12.03 1.11 16.48
C GLN A 159 13.09 0.01 16.57
N LYS A 160 14.33 0.40 16.87
CA LYS A 160 15.37 -0.53 17.30
C LYS A 160 15.25 -0.71 18.80
N ILE A 161 15.12 -1.95 19.25
CA ILE A 161 14.94 -2.32 20.64
C ILE A 161 16.17 -3.12 21.08
N ASN A 162 16.92 -2.59 22.04
CA ASN A 162 18.19 -3.16 22.50
C ASN A 162 18.06 -4.04 23.75
N SER A 163 16.93 -3.99 24.47
CA SER A 163 16.73 -4.76 25.70
C SER A 163 15.25 -5.09 25.96
N ARG A 164 15.02 -5.96 26.95
CA ARG A 164 13.67 -6.30 27.45
C ARG A 164 12.94 -5.08 27.98
N GLU A 165 13.63 -4.20 28.68
CA GLU A 165 13.05 -2.97 29.24
C GLU A 165 12.58 -2.03 28.13
N GLU A 166 13.38 -1.87 27.07
CA GLU A 166 12.98 -1.11 25.88
C GLU A 166 11.78 -1.75 25.17
N LEU A 167 11.73 -3.08 25.07
CA LEU A 167 10.59 -3.79 24.49
C LEU A 167 9.32 -3.56 25.32
N LEU A 168 9.41 -3.73 26.64
CA LEU A 168 8.31 -3.51 27.57
C LEU A 168 7.77 -2.08 27.46
N ALA A 169 8.66 -1.09 27.35
CA ALA A 169 8.29 0.31 27.14
C ALA A 169 7.54 0.50 25.81
N ALA A 170 8.03 -0.10 24.72
CA ALA A 170 7.42 0.02 23.40
C ALA A 170 6.03 -0.64 23.29
N ILE A 171 5.75 -1.66 24.10
CA ILE A 171 4.47 -2.37 24.11
C ILE A 171 3.53 -1.89 25.23
N GLN A 172 3.80 -0.81 25.97
CA GLN A 172 2.97 -0.47 27.16
C GLN A 172 1.49 -0.24 26.86
N GLU A 173 1.18 0.39 25.74
CA GLU A 173 -0.18 0.75 25.32
C GLU A 173 -0.47 0.17 23.93
N PRO A 174 -1.13 -1.00 23.84
CA PRO A 174 -1.51 -1.56 22.55
C PRO A 174 -2.68 -0.75 22.01
N GLN A 175 -2.41 0.10 21.03
CA GLN A 175 -3.44 0.88 20.34
C GLN A 175 -3.42 0.59 18.84
N ALA A 176 -4.54 0.06 18.35
CA ALA A 176 -4.76 -0.07 16.93
C ALA A 176 -4.73 1.31 16.29
N SER A 177 -4.00 1.45 15.19
CA SER A 177 -3.89 2.68 14.43
C SER A 177 -4.01 2.41 12.94
N SER A 178 -4.12 3.46 12.13
CA SER A 178 -4.20 3.33 10.66
C SER A 178 -2.99 2.63 10.04
N ILE A 179 -1.82 2.70 10.68
CA ILE A 179 -0.60 2.01 10.23
C ILE A 179 -0.36 0.70 10.97
N ASN A 180 -1.01 0.47 12.11
CA ASN A 180 -0.87 -0.77 12.85
C ASN A 180 -2.21 -1.24 13.38
N PRO A 181 -3.05 -1.85 12.54
CA PRO A 181 -4.36 -2.35 12.97
C PRO A 181 -4.28 -3.69 13.71
N ASP A 182 -3.20 -4.47 13.51
CA ASP A 182 -3.24 -5.91 13.80
C ASP A 182 -2.50 -6.33 15.08
N GLY A 183 -1.33 -5.76 15.37
CA GLY A 183 -0.52 -6.20 16.51
C GLY A 183 0.94 -5.72 16.51
N PHE A 184 1.77 -6.36 17.32
CA PHE A 184 3.21 -6.13 17.40
C PHE A 184 3.93 -7.01 16.38
N PHE A 185 4.68 -6.42 15.47
CA PHE A 185 5.46 -7.13 14.47
C PHE A 185 6.94 -6.78 14.64
N ALA A 186 7.77 -7.80 14.85
CA ALA A 186 9.21 -7.68 14.96
C ALA A 186 9.90 -8.51 13.87
#